data_AF-A0A7G9SU98-F1
#
_entry.id   AF-A0A7G9SU98-F1
#
_cell.length_a   1.000
_cell.length_b   1.000
_cell.length_c   1.000
_cell.angle_alpha   90.00
_cell.angle_beta   90.00
_cell.angle_gamma   90.00
#
_symmetry.space_group_name_H-M   'P 1'
#
loop_
_entity.id
_entity.type
_entity.pdbx_description
1 polymer ?
#
loop_
_entity_poly.entity_id
_entity_poly.type
_entity_poly.pdbx_seq_one_letter_code
_entity_poly.pdbx_strand_id
1 'polypeptide(L)'
;MSWDPFQRAVLAELGHVVYRPPVAAQGVQVDDAVLARLARAAGLEPEDFSLQFGDLTPLAKLQGDARAKRALWPRLRAMRRGMA
;
A
#
# COMPACT_ATOMS: atom_id res chain seq x y z
N MET A 1 -5.14 -15.36 10.16
CA MET A 1 -4.45 -16.62 9.87
C MET A 1 -2.96 -16.33 9.85
N SER A 2 -2.26 -16.58 10.95
CA SER A 2 -0.79 -16.57 11.02
C SER A 2 -0.28 -17.99 10.92
N TRP A 3 0.85 -18.19 10.25
CA TRP A 3 1.49 -19.50 10.13
C TRP A 3 2.11 -19.90 11.47
N ASP A 4 1.89 -21.13 11.90
CA ASP A 4 2.51 -21.67 13.10
C ASP A 4 4.01 -22.00 12.89
N PRO A 5 4.78 -22.25 13.97
CA PRO A 5 6.21 -22.54 13.85
C PRO A 5 6.54 -23.76 12.98
N PHE A 6 5.72 -24.81 13.02
CA PHE A 6 5.94 -26.04 12.25
C PHE A 6 5.72 -25.79 10.76
N GLN A 7 4.64 -25.10 10.40
CA GLN A 7 4.36 -24.74 9.01
C GLN A 7 5.46 -23.86 8.41
N ARG A 8 6.06 -22.96 9.22
CA ARG A 8 7.20 -22.14 8.78
C ARG A 8 8.47 -22.96 8.58
N ALA A 9 8.71 -23.99 9.39
CA ALA A 9 9.84 -24.89 9.21
C ALA A 9 9.72 -25.70 7.91
N VAL A 10 8.53 -26.25 7.62
CA VAL A 10 8.26 -26.97 6.37
C VAL A 10 8.52 -26.07 5.15
N LEU A 11 8.04 -24.82 5.18
CA LEU A 11 8.31 -23.87 4.09
C LEU A 11 9.80 -23.57 3.92
N ALA A 12 10.56 -23.48 5.01
CA ALA A 12 12.00 -23.25 4.95
C ALA A 12 12.74 -24.44 4.32
N GLU A 13 12.37 -25.67 4.66
CA GLU A 13 12.92 -26.89 4.04
C GLU A 13 12.57 -26.99 2.54
N LEU A 14 11.42 -26.47 2.13
CA LEU A 14 11.03 -26.35 0.71
C LEU A 14 11.77 -25.21 -0.02
N GLY A 15 12.69 -24.50 0.64
CA GLY A 15 13.50 -23.43 0.06
C GLY A 15 12.80 -22.06 0.02
N HIS A 16 11.67 -21.88 0.69
CA HIS A 16 11.00 -20.59 0.74
C HIS A 16 11.63 -19.66 1.78
N VAL A 17 11.86 -18.40 1.38
CA VAL A 17 12.38 -17.35 2.26
C VAL A 17 11.22 -16.47 2.74
N VAL A 18 11.19 -16.19 4.04
CA VAL A 18 10.20 -15.27 4.61
C VAL A 18 10.47 -13.86 4.09
N TYR A 19 9.55 -13.34 3.28
CA TYR A 19 9.59 -11.96 2.84
C TYR A 19 9.47 -11.01 4.04
N ARG A 20 10.52 -10.24 4.29
CA ARG A 20 10.51 -9.14 5.25
C ARG A 20 10.57 -7.84 4.46
N PRO A 21 9.51 -7.01 4.46
CA PRO A 21 9.60 -5.71 3.82
C PRO A 21 10.69 -4.89 4.53
N PRO A 22 11.53 -4.13 3.80
CA PRO A 22 12.42 -3.18 4.43
C PRO A 22 11.59 -2.22 5.29
N VAL A 23 12.00 -2.06 6.55
CA VAL A 23 11.36 -1.09 7.45
C VAL A 23 11.75 0.27 6.92
N ALA A 24 10.80 1.00 6.32
CA ALA A 24 11.06 2.36 5.85
C ALA A 24 11.52 3.20 7.04
N ALA A 25 12.72 3.76 6.95
CA ALA A 25 13.22 4.72 7.92
C ALA A 25 12.20 5.86 8.02
N GLN A 26 11.92 6.27 9.26
CA GLN A 26 10.94 7.30 9.58
C GLN A 26 11.38 8.62 8.94
N GLY A 27 10.74 8.93 7.81
CA GLY A 27 11.08 10.06 6.94
C GLY A 27 10.10 10.01 5.78
N VAL A 28 8.89 10.46 6.05
CA VAL A 28 7.74 10.26 5.17
C VAL A 28 7.85 11.19 3.97
N GLN A 29 8.35 10.65 2.87
CA GLN A 29 7.86 11.03 1.55
C GLN A 29 7.20 9.79 0.96
N VAL A 30 6.00 9.97 0.43
CA VAL A 30 5.38 8.94 -0.40
C VAL A 30 6.24 8.85 -1.64
N ASP A 31 6.91 7.72 -1.81
CA ASP A 31 7.69 7.42 -3.02
C ASP A 31 6.83 7.68 -4.27
N ASP A 32 7.39 8.39 -5.27
CA ASP A 32 6.72 8.72 -6.53
C ASP A 32 6.15 7.48 -7.22
N ALA A 33 6.83 6.32 -7.10
CA ALA A 33 6.33 5.06 -7.62
C ALA A 33 5.06 4.60 -6.90
N VAL A 34 4.93 4.88 -5.60
CA VAL A 34 3.72 4.60 -4.80
C VAL A 34 2.62 5.56 -5.21
N LEU A 35 2.92 6.84 -5.37
CA LEU A 35 1.97 7.86 -5.81
C LEU A 35 1.38 7.51 -7.19
N ALA A 36 2.22 7.17 -8.16
CA ALA A 36 1.79 6.76 -9.50
C ALA A 36 0.89 5.51 -9.48
N ARG A 37 1.17 4.54 -8.59
CA ARG A 37 0.31 3.35 -8.42
C ARG A 37 -1.05 3.70 -7.82
N LEU A 38 -1.10 4.62 -6.87
CA LEU A 38 -2.35 5.08 -6.27
C LEU A 38 -3.19 5.89 -7.25
N ALA A 39 -2.55 6.79 -8.01
CA ALA A 39 -3.16 7.57 -9.08
C ALA A 39 -3.79 6.65 -10.13
N ARG A 40 -3.03 5.67 -10.64
CA ARG A 40 -3.54 4.65 -11.56
C ARG A 40 -4.74 3.88 -10.99
N ALA A 41 -4.71 3.54 -9.70
CA ALA A 41 -5.83 2.84 -9.07
C ALA A 41 -7.08 3.72 -8.91
N ALA A 42 -6.90 5.03 -8.79
CA ALA A 42 -7.95 6.03 -8.82
C ALA A 42 -8.40 6.41 -10.25
N GLY A 43 -7.65 5.97 -11.28
CA GLY A 43 -7.90 6.34 -12.68
C GLY A 43 -7.43 7.75 -13.04
N LEU A 44 -6.55 8.35 -12.23
CA LEU A 44 -6.03 9.71 -12.39
C LEU A 44 -4.55 9.69 -12.78
N GLU A 45 -4.08 10.79 -13.36
CA GLU A 45 -2.65 11.09 -13.44
C GLU A 45 -2.10 11.49 -12.04
N PRO A 46 -0.79 11.31 -11.76
CA PRO A 46 -0.20 11.58 -10.45
C PRO A 46 -0.44 13.00 -9.91
N GLU A 47 -0.42 13.99 -10.78
CA GLU A 47 -0.63 15.40 -10.46
C GLU A 47 -2.08 15.64 -10.02
N ASP A 48 -3.05 15.15 -10.81
CA ASP A 48 -4.48 15.26 -10.51
C ASP A 48 -4.86 14.49 -9.25
N PHE A 49 -4.23 13.33 -9.05
CA PHE A 49 -4.40 12.55 -7.83
C PHE A 49 -3.96 13.35 -6.60
N SER A 50 -2.81 14.02 -6.65
CA SER A 50 -2.32 14.83 -5.54
C SER A 50 -3.26 15.99 -5.22
N LEU A 51 -3.79 16.66 -6.25
CA LEU A 51 -4.76 17.74 -6.09
C LEU A 51 -6.10 17.26 -5.50
N GLN A 52 -6.64 16.13 -5.97
CA GLN A 52 -7.92 15.61 -5.50
C GLN A 52 -7.84 14.90 -4.15
N PHE A 53 -6.73 14.22 -3.87
CA PHE A 53 -6.54 13.49 -2.62
C PHE A 53 -6.21 14.44 -1.45
N GLY A 54 -5.59 15.59 -1.74
CA GLY A 54 -5.25 16.60 -0.76
C GLY A 54 -4.06 16.19 0.10
N ASP A 55 -4.29 15.97 1.40
CA ASP A 55 -3.22 15.61 2.33
C ASP A 55 -2.73 14.17 2.10
N LEU A 56 -1.48 14.03 1.64
CA LEU A 56 -0.80 12.76 1.42
C LEU A 56 -0.08 12.24 2.68
N THR A 57 0.00 13.03 3.75
CA THR A 57 0.62 12.65 5.03
C THR A 57 0.06 11.36 5.64
N PRO A 58 -1.23 10.99 5.47
CA PRO A 58 -1.73 9.70 5.94
C PRO A 58 -1.18 8.51 5.13
N LEU A 59 -0.82 8.70 3.86
CA LEU A 59 -0.32 7.63 2.99
C LEU A 59 1.03 7.09 3.46
N ALA A 60 1.82 7.95 4.06
CA ALA A 60 2.99 7.66 4.87
C ALA A 60 2.90 6.45 5.79
N LYS A 61 1.76 6.38 6.51
CA LYS A 61 1.52 5.44 7.60
C LYS A 61 0.89 4.15 7.07
N LEU A 62 0.61 4.09 5.76
CA LEU A 62 0.12 2.87 5.12
C LEU A 62 1.12 1.73 5.22
N GLN A 63 2.42 2.02 5.29
CA GLN A 63 3.44 0.98 5.38
C GLN A 63 3.49 0.39 6.79
N GLY A 64 2.58 -0.56 7.05
CA GLY A 64 2.46 -1.27 8.32
C GLY A 64 1.02 -1.36 8.82
N ASP A 65 0.14 -0.43 8.41
CA ASP A 65 -1.26 -0.43 8.82
C ASP A 65 -2.18 -1.07 7.78
N ALA A 66 -2.53 -2.34 8.02
CA ALA A 66 -3.45 -3.08 7.17
C ALA A 66 -4.90 -2.56 7.21
N ARG A 67 -5.32 -1.88 8.28
CA ARG A 67 -6.65 -1.28 8.39
C ARG A 67 -6.71 0.00 7.56
N ALA A 68 -5.68 0.85 7.64
CA ALA A 68 -5.56 2.04 6.81
C ALA A 68 -5.60 1.71 5.32
N LYS A 69 -4.85 0.68 4.88
CA LYS A 69 -4.90 0.21 3.48
C LYS A 69 -6.32 -0.22 3.06
N ARG A 70 -7.04 -0.94 3.92
CA ARG A 70 -8.41 -1.39 3.61
C ARG A 70 -9.40 -0.24 3.54
N ALA A 71 -9.26 0.76 4.41
CA ALA A 71 -10.09 1.97 4.39
C ALA A 71 -9.83 2.85 3.14
N LEU A 72 -8.62 2.79 2.58
CA LEU A 72 -8.24 3.53 1.38
C LEU A 72 -8.92 3.01 0.11
N TRP A 73 -9.05 1.70 -0.05
CA TRP A 73 -9.52 1.10 -1.31
C TRP A 73 -10.92 1.56 -1.78
N PRO A 74 -11.94 1.65 -0.91
CA PRO A 74 -13.23 2.19 -1.30
C PRO A 74 -13.16 3.62 -1.85
N ARG A 75 -12.30 4.49 -1.29
CA ARG A 75 -12.12 5.87 -1.74
C ARG A 75 -11.49 5.92 -3.13
N LEU A 76 -10.42 5.16 -3.36
CA LEU A 76 -9.79 5.06 -4.69
C LEU A 76 -10.78 4.58 -5.77
N ARG A 77 -11.58 3.55 -5.45
CA ARG A 77 -12.62 3.07 -6.37
C ARG A 77 -13.75 4.07 -6.60
N ALA A 78 -14.11 4.87 -5.60
CA ALA A 78 -15.12 5.90 -5.74
C ALA A 78 -14.65 7.01 -6.68
N MET A 79 -13.40 7.46 -6.54
CA MET A 79 -12.79 8.43 -7.47
C MET A 79 -12.79 7.91 -8.90
N ARG A 80 -12.38 6.65 -9.11
CA ARG A 80 -12.41 6.04 -10.44
C ARG A 80 -13.81 5.95 -11.04
N ARG A 81 -14.85 5.70 -10.22
CA ARG A 81 -16.24 5.67 -10.70
C ARG A 81 -16.80 7.06 -10.99
N GLY A 82 -16.35 8.09 -10.28
CA GLY A 82 -16.74 9.47 -10.59
C GLY A 82 -16.16 10.00 -11.90
N MET A 83 -15.19 9.28 -12.47
CA MET A 83 -14.58 9.59 -13.76
C MET A 83 -15.15 8.77 -14.94
N ALA A 84 -15.95 7.75 -14.66
CA ALA A 84 -16.66 6.95 -15.67
C ALA A 84 -18.02 7.57 -15.97
#